data_AF-A0A6A4T2Y2-F1
#
_entry.id   AF-A0A6A4T2Y2-F1
#
_cell.length_a   1.000
_cell.length_b   1.000
_cell.length_c   1.000
_cell.angle_alpha   90.00
_cell.angle_beta   90.00
_cell.angle_gamma   90.00
#
_symmetry.space_group_name_H-M   'P 1'
#
loop_
_entity.id
_entity.type
_entity.pdbx_description
1 polymer ?
#
loop_
_entity_poly.entity_id
_entity_poly.type
_entity_poly.pdbx_seq_one_letter_code
_entity_poly.pdbx_strand_id
1 'polypeptide(L)'
;MDQRRAEPDSGTDGSPVTLYGEFTATGNRKVRCAVSLTERDLIVQRLTSAPVGRSKAVLSLRDCVGCRAYRPHDNEDRAAHLSAYFYPLKRRRMSSGASRQRVEQCFRLAALQDPRANLDEAEKWARAVRERCGRNRLLADGMLTSQFSRPCRMMLLVNPQSGQGQALTLYNNHIQRMLNEAGVPHTLVITENLFTEIADLLNEAFLCICLASEAVAARY
;
A
#
# COMPACT_ATOMS: atom_id res chain seq x y z
N MET A 1 26.05 -49.71 -2.13
CA MET A 1 25.24 -48.73 -2.89
C MET A 1 24.16 -48.25 -1.94
N ASP A 2 24.26 -47.02 -1.46
CA ASP A 2 23.21 -46.40 -0.63
C ASP A 2 23.00 -44.97 -1.13
N GLN A 3 21.96 -44.79 -1.95
CA GLN A 3 21.47 -43.47 -2.32
C GLN A 3 20.42 -43.06 -1.30
N ARG A 4 20.83 -42.33 -0.25
CA ARG A 4 19.88 -41.52 0.53
C ARG A 4 19.40 -40.38 -0.36
N ARG A 5 18.19 -40.54 -0.91
CA ARG A 5 17.37 -39.42 -1.38
C ARG A 5 17.15 -38.49 -0.19
N ALA A 6 17.71 -37.28 -0.27
CA ALA A 6 17.31 -36.20 0.61
C ALA A 6 15.95 -35.69 0.13
N GLU A 7 14.91 -35.89 0.93
CA GLU A 7 13.64 -35.21 0.76
C GLU A 7 13.82 -33.70 1.01
N PRO A 8 13.21 -32.83 0.20
CA PRO A 8 13.15 -31.42 0.55
C PRO A 8 12.09 -31.22 1.64
N ASP A 9 12.54 -30.70 2.79
CA ASP A 9 11.73 -30.23 3.92
C ASP A 9 10.51 -29.44 3.44
N SER A 10 9.34 -30.07 3.49
CA SER A 10 8.04 -29.45 3.25
C SER A 10 7.63 -28.66 4.49
N GLY A 11 8.27 -27.53 4.70
CA GLY A 11 8.03 -26.62 5.81
C GLY A 11 7.67 -25.22 5.32
N THR A 12 6.61 -25.06 4.53
CA THR A 12 5.99 -23.73 4.32
C THR A 12 4.49 -23.92 4.17
N ASP A 13 3.80 -23.90 5.31
CA ASP A 13 2.38 -23.64 5.39
C ASP A 13 2.14 -22.21 4.86
N GLY A 14 1.67 -22.09 3.62
CA GLY A 14 1.51 -20.80 2.97
C GLY A 14 1.20 -20.94 1.48
N SER A 15 0.18 -20.24 1.02
CA SER A 15 -0.27 -20.20 -0.39
C SER A 15 0.89 -20.16 -1.39
N PRO A 16 0.78 -20.86 -2.55
CA PRO A 16 1.86 -20.96 -3.52
C PRO A 16 2.35 -19.58 -3.97
N VAL A 17 3.68 -19.43 -4.09
CA VAL A 17 4.28 -18.22 -4.68
C VAL A 17 3.92 -18.19 -6.16
N THR A 18 3.29 -17.10 -6.59
CA THR A 18 2.79 -16.95 -7.95
C THR A 18 3.64 -16.00 -8.78
N LEU A 19 4.41 -15.12 -8.13
CA LEU A 19 5.40 -14.28 -8.79
C LEU A 19 6.63 -14.11 -7.91
N TYR A 20 7.80 -14.20 -8.52
CA TYR A 20 9.10 -14.09 -7.85
C TYR A 20 10.03 -13.19 -8.66
N GLY A 21 10.83 -12.37 -7.99
CA GLY A 21 11.81 -11.50 -8.63
C GLY A 21 12.85 -10.98 -7.65
N GLU A 22 14.02 -10.62 -8.16
CA GLU A 22 15.09 -10.02 -7.38
C GLU A 22 15.24 -8.53 -7.74
N PHE A 23 15.19 -7.68 -6.73
CA PHE A 23 15.22 -6.24 -6.89
C PHE A 23 16.22 -5.58 -5.96
N THR A 24 16.54 -4.33 -6.22
CA THR A 24 17.34 -3.51 -5.31
C THR A 24 16.41 -2.62 -4.48
N ALA A 25 16.60 -2.60 -3.16
CA ALA A 25 15.82 -1.71 -2.30
C ALA A 25 16.24 -0.24 -2.51
N THR A 26 15.29 0.68 -2.69
CA THR A 26 15.64 2.09 -2.98
C THR A 26 16.33 2.82 -1.84
N GLY A 27 16.02 2.46 -0.58
CA GLY A 27 16.67 3.05 0.60
C GLY A 27 18.13 2.66 0.77
N ASN A 28 18.60 1.62 0.08
CA ASN A 28 20.02 1.24 0.04
C ASN A 28 20.33 0.50 -1.25
N ARG A 29 20.93 1.21 -2.22
CA ARG A 29 21.25 0.69 -3.57
C ARG A 29 22.17 -0.55 -3.57
N LYS A 30 22.79 -0.89 -2.44
CA LYS A 30 23.63 -2.09 -2.30
C LYS A 30 22.86 -3.32 -1.80
N VAL A 31 21.65 -3.15 -1.28
CA VAL A 31 20.85 -4.24 -0.72
C VAL A 31 19.95 -4.81 -1.80
N ARG A 32 20.28 -6.03 -2.24
CA ARG A 32 19.40 -6.85 -3.06
C ARG A 32 18.36 -7.52 -2.18
N CYS A 33 17.16 -7.69 -2.70
CA CYS A 33 16.08 -8.40 -2.04
C CYS A 33 15.38 -9.32 -3.04
N ALA A 34 15.11 -10.54 -2.60
CA ALA A 34 14.17 -11.42 -3.27
C ALA A 34 12.76 -11.02 -2.82
N VAL A 35 11.86 -10.83 -3.77
CA VAL A 35 10.47 -10.50 -3.53
C VAL A 35 9.61 -11.61 -4.08
N SER A 36 8.72 -12.12 -3.25
CA SER A 36 7.75 -13.15 -3.60
C SER A 36 6.36 -12.59 -3.36
N LEU A 37 5.49 -12.74 -4.34
CA LEU A 37 4.08 -12.39 -4.23
C LEU A 37 3.29 -13.69 -4.18
N THR A 38 2.54 -13.87 -3.10
CA THR A 38 1.56 -14.94 -2.95
C THR A 38 0.16 -14.38 -3.17
N GLU A 39 -0.86 -15.23 -3.11
CA GLU A 39 -2.25 -14.75 -3.18
C GLU A 39 -2.63 -13.82 -2.03
N ARG A 40 -1.95 -13.86 -0.89
CA ARG A 40 -2.32 -13.07 0.31
C ARG A 40 -1.26 -12.09 0.79
N ASP A 41 0.00 -12.31 0.43
CA ASP A 41 1.12 -11.60 1.02
C ASP A 41 2.16 -11.16 -0.02
N LEU A 42 2.76 -10.01 0.23
CA LEU A 42 4.03 -9.59 -0.37
C LEU A 42 5.15 -9.91 0.61
N ILE A 43 6.03 -10.81 0.22
CA ILE A 43 7.16 -11.27 1.02
C ILE A 43 8.43 -10.64 0.45
N VAL A 44 9.20 -9.95 1.30
CA VAL A 44 10.46 -9.29 0.94
C VAL A 44 11.57 -9.89 1.78
N GLN A 45 12.53 -10.55 1.15
CA GLN A 45 13.69 -11.14 1.81
C GLN A 45 14.95 -10.41 1.37
N ARG A 46 15.62 -9.72 2.29
CA ARG A 46 16.90 -9.07 1.99
C ARG A 46 17.98 -10.13 1.83
N LEU A 47 18.71 -10.06 0.72
CA LEU A 47 19.84 -10.91 0.38
C LEU A 47 21.10 -10.29 0.99
N THR A 48 21.24 -10.39 2.31
CA THR A 48 22.43 -9.94 3.06
C THR A 48 23.17 -11.14 3.64
N SER A 49 24.46 -11.00 3.91
CA SER A 49 25.28 -12.02 4.58
C SER A 49 24.90 -12.28 6.05
N ALA A 50 23.97 -11.50 6.62
CA ALA A 50 23.46 -11.62 7.98
C ALA A 50 22.39 -12.74 8.10
N PRO A 51 22.20 -13.36 9.28
CA PRO A 51 21.33 -14.52 9.46
C PRO A 51 19.88 -14.28 9.01
N VAL A 52 19.33 -15.28 8.30
CA VAL A 52 18.08 -15.29 7.51
C VAL A 52 16.83 -14.86 8.30
N GLY A 53 16.81 -15.04 9.63
CA GLY A 53 15.63 -14.78 10.47
C GLY A 53 15.25 -13.30 10.64
N ARG A 54 16.17 -12.35 10.42
CA ARG A 54 15.90 -10.90 10.57
C ARG A 54 15.74 -10.15 9.23
N SER A 55 15.90 -10.82 8.11
CA SER A 55 15.93 -10.21 6.77
C SER A 55 14.62 -10.34 5.99
N LYS A 56 13.64 -11.11 6.50
CA LYS A 56 12.34 -11.36 5.86
C LYS A 56 11.24 -10.46 6.45
N ALA A 57 10.55 -9.73 5.59
CA ALA A 57 9.34 -8.99 5.90
C ALA A 57 8.16 -9.64 5.15
N VAL A 58 7.06 -9.90 5.86
CA VAL A 58 5.81 -10.41 5.29
C VAL A 58 4.75 -9.33 5.47
N LEU A 59 4.13 -8.90 4.37
CA LEU A 59 3.12 -7.85 4.35
C LEU A 59 1.83 -8.36 3.74
N SER A 60 0.74 -8.31 4.51
CA SER A 60 -0.56 -8.73 4.01
C SER A 60 -1.08 -7.78 2.94
N LEU A 61 -1.58 -8.34 1.84
CA LEU A 61 -2.24 -7.60 0.76
C LEU A 61 -3.58 -7.00 1.21
N ARG A 62 -4.15 -7.46 2.34
CA ARG A 62 -5.30 -6.81 2.98
C ARG A 62 -4.96 -5.41 3.49
N ASP A 63 -3.72 -5.21 3.94
CA ASP A 63 -3.24 -3.92 4.42
C ASP A 63 -2.64 -3.05 3.32
N CYS A 64 -2.59 -3.53 2.08
CA CYS A 64 -2.11 -2.78 0.93
C CYS A 64 -3.19 -1.82 0.43
N VAL A 65 -2.89 -0.52 0.44
CA VAL A 65 -3.84 0.52 -0.02
C VAL A 65 -3.71 0.78 -1.51
N GLY A 66 -2.50 0.66 -2.05
CA GLY A 66 -2.20 0.87 -3.46
C GLY A 66 -0.73 0.61 -3.79
N CYS A 67 -0.43 0.62 -5.09
CA CYS A 67 0.93 0.53 -5.61
C CYS A 67 1.05 1.28 -6.93
N ARG A 68 2.28 1.66 -7.29
CA ARG A 68 2.61 2.36 -8.53
C ARG A 68 3.90 1.84 -9.14
N ALA A 69 3.92 1.78 -10.46
CA ALA A 69 5.12 1.64 -11.28
C ALA A 69 5.41 3.01 -11.92
N TYR A 70 6.66 3.44 -11.89
CA TYR A 70 7.06 4.72 -12.48
C TYR A 70 8.53 4.70 -12.85
N ARG A 71 8.91 5.63 -13.73
CA ARG A 71 10.31 5.98 -13.92
C ARG A 71 10.59 7.34 -13.28
N PRO A 72 11.71 7.49 -12.55
CA PRO A 72 12.16 8.80 -12.12
C PRO A 72 12.39 9.67 -13.36
N HIS A 73 12.20 10.97 -13.21
CA HIS A 73 12.46 11.93 -14.28
C HIS A 73 13.97 12.14 -14.53
N ASP A 74 14.83 11.49 -13.74
CA ASP A 74 16.27 11.57 -13.85
C ASP A 74 16.74 10.80 -15.09
N ASN A 75 17.14 11.54 -16.12
CA ASN A 75 17.27 11.04 -17.51
C ASN A 75 18.41 10.02 -17.70
N GLU A 76 19.35 9.98 -16.78
CA GLU A 76 20.48 9.05 -16.77
C GLU A 76 20.08 7.64 -16.28
N ASP A 77 18.96 7.55 -15.57
CA ASP A 77 18.58 6.32 -14.90
C ASP A 77 17.66 5.43 -15.77
N ARG A 78 18.23 4.32 -16.24
CA ARG A 78 17.50 3.29 -16.99
C ARG A 78 16.56 2.45 -16.14
N ALA A 79 16.57 2.63 -14.82
CA ALA A 79 15.74 1.87 -13.91
C ALA A 79 14.28 2.32 -13.91
N ALA A 80 13.39 1.36 -13.65
CA ALA A 80 12.04 1.61 -13.22
C ALA A 80 11.90 1.33 -11.73
N HIS A 81 10.83 1.86 -11.14
CA HIS A 81 10.55 1.71 -9.72
C HIS A 81 9.15 1.17 -9.51
N LEU A 82 9.03 0.28 -8.55
CA LEU A 82 7.76 -0.23 -8.03
C LEU A 82 7.66 0.21 -6.57
N SER A 83 6.61 0.94 -6.22
CA SER A 83 6.29 1.28 -4.83
C SER A 83 4.95 0.69 -4.45
N ALA A 84 4.88 0.00 -3.31
CA ALA A 84 3.66 -0.53 -2.72
C ALA A 84 3.49 0.02 -1.30
N TYR A 85 2.27 0.46 -0.98
CA TYR A 85 1.93 1.19 0.24
C TYR A 85 1.05 0.33 1.14
N PHE A 86 1.51 0.08 2.35
CA PHE A 86 0.84 -0.76 3.33
C PHE A 86 0.56 0.01 4.63
N TYR A 87 -0.55 -0.31 5.27
CA TYR A 87 -0.96 0.27 6.55
C TYR A 87 -1.27 -0.80 7.61
N PRO A 88 -0.33 -1.72 7.92
CA PRO A 88 -0.55 -2.78 8.88
C PRO A 88 -0.89 -2.23 10.27
N LEU A 89 -1.82 -2.90 10.95
CA LEU A 89 -2.16 -2.61 12.34
C LEU A 89 -1.06 -3.16 13.25
N LYS A 90 -0.33 -2.26 13.91
CA LYS A 90 0.76 -2.64 14.84
C LYS A 90 0.40 -2.25 16.27
N ARG A 91 0.63 -3.17 17.22
CA ARG A 91 0.55 -2.86 18.65
C ARG A 91 1.64 -1.85 19.01
N ARG A 92 1.29 -0.85 19.83
CA ARG A 92 2.28 0.09 20.38
C ARG A 92 3.10 -0.62 21.45
N ARG A 93 4.41 -0.38 21.47
CA ARG A 93 5.32 -1.02 22.44
C ARG A 93 5.07 -0.59 23.89
N MET A 94 4.44 0.56 24.11
CA MET A 94 4.24 1.18 25.43
C MET A 94 2.77 1.50 25.78
N SER A 95 1.79 1.01 25.00
CA SER A 95 0.37 1.22 25.31
C SER A 95 -0.47 0.04 24.81
N SER A 96 -1.63 -0.21 25.42
CA SER A 96 -2.57 -1.27 25.00
C SER A 96 -3.19 -1.06 23.61
N GLY A 97 -3.10 0.16 23.06
CA GLY A 97 -3.64 0.49 21.75
C GLY A 97 -2.82 -0.05 20.56
N ALA A 98 -3.53 -0.45 19.50
CA ALA A 98 -2.94 -0.70 18.20
C ALA A 98 -3.18 0.49 17.26
N SER A 99 -2.22 0.79 16.40
CA SER A 99 -2.34 1.87 15.41
C SER A 99 -1.83 1.42 14.06
N ARG A 100 -2.51 1.81 12.98
CA ARG A 100 -2.04 1.57 11.62
C ARG A 100 -0.78 2.39 11.36
N GLN A 101 0.25 1.73 10.81
CA GLN A 101 1.51 2.37 10.48
C GLN A 101 1.81 2.26 9.00
N ARG A 102 2.17 3.38 8.38
CA ARG A 102 2.59 3.41 6.98
C ARG A 102 3.89 2.63 6.80
N VAL A 103 3.89 1.71 5.85
CA VAL A 103 5.06 0.97 5.38
C VAL A 103 5.08 1.08 3.87
N GLU A 104 6.12 1.71 3.32
CA GLU A 104 6.36 1.77 1.89
C GLU A 104 7.44 0.75 1.52
N GLN A 105 7.11 -0.15 0.61
CA GLN A 105 8.08 -1.03 -0.03
C GLN A 105 8.38 -0.51 -1.42
N CYS A 106 9.62 -0.10 -1.64
CA CYS A 106 10.04 0.52 -2.88
C CYS A 106 11.24 -0.24 -3.46
N PHE A 107 11.04 -0.74 -4.66
CA PHE A 107 11.95 -1.61 -5.39
C PHE A 107 12.40 -0.91 -6.66
N ARG A 108 13.68 -1.07 -6.96
CA ARG A 108 14.33 -0.59 -8.17
C ARG A 108 14.57 -1.78 -9.11
N LEU A 109 14.07 -1.64 -10.33
CA LEU A 109 14.16 -2.62 -11.41
C LEU A 109 15.11 -2.07 -12.48
N ALA A 110 16.29 -2.67 -12.58
CA ALA A 110 17.33 -2.27 -13.53
C ALA A 110 18.03 -3.49 -14.16
N ALA A 111 17.30 -4.62 -14.24
CA ALA A 111 17.86 -5.88 -14.74
C ALA A 111 18.01 -5.88 -16.27
N LEU A 112 17.17 -5.12 -16.98
CA LEU A 112 17.14 -5.10 -18.43
C LEU A 112 17.89 -3.87 -18.96
N GLN A 113 18.52 -4.04 -20.13
CA GLN A 113 19.18 -2.95 -20.83
C GLN A 113 18.18 -1.94 -21.37
N ASP A 114 17.04 -2.43 -21.87
CA ASP A 114 15.95 -1.59 -22.36
C ASP A 114 15.19 -0.94 -21.17
N PRO A 115 15.21 0.39 -21.09
CA PRO A 115 14.52 1.09 -20.02
C PRO A 115 12.99 0.97 -20.07
N ARG A 116 12.39 0.69 -21.25
CA ARG A 116 10.95 0.43 -21.36
C ARG A 116 10.61 -0.94 -20.78
N ALA A 117 11.39 -1.96 -21.10
CA ALA A 117 11.21 -3.29 -20.53
C ALA A 117 11.31 -3.31 -18.99
N ASN A 118 12.18 -2.48 -18.38
CA ASN A 118 12.21 -2.32 -16.92
C ASN A 118 10.89 -1.76 -16.37
N LEU A 119 10.28 -0.80 -17.07
CA LEU A 119 8.97 -0.25 -16.69
C LEU A 119 7.85 -1.27 -16.87
N ASP A 120 7.85 -2.03 -17.96
CA ASP A 120 6.87 -3.08 -18.21
C ASP A 120 6.89 -4.16 -17.12
N GLU A 121 8.08 -4.56 -16.65
CA GLU A 121 8.20 -5.47 -15.52
C GLU A 121 7.67 -4.81 -14.23
N ALA A 122 7.98 -3.54 -13.96
CA ALA A 122 7.45 -2.83 -12.81
C ALA A 122 5.91 -2.74 -12.86
N GLU A 123 5.33 -2.49 -14.03
CA GLU A 123 3.88 -2.45 -14.25
C GLU A 123 3.22 -3.81 -14.10
N LYS A 124 3.85 -4.87 -14.60
CA LYS A 124 3.40 -6.25 -14.41
C LYS A 124 3.30 -6.57 -12.91
N TRP A 125 4.30 -6.21 -12.12
CA TRP A 125 4.25 -6.37 -10.67
C TRP A 125 3.15 -5.50 -10.04
N ALA A 126 3.03 -4.24 -10.42
CA ALA A 126 1.98 -3.36 -9.90
C ALA A 126 0.57 -3.89 -10.23
N ARG A 127 0.36 -4.43 -11.43
CA ARG A 127 -0.90 -5.07 -11.84
C ARG A 127 -1.20 -6.29 -10.98
N ALA A 128 -0.21 -7.17 -10.83
CA ALA A 128 -0.32 -8.39 -10.03
C ALA A 128 -0.62 -8.11 -8.55
N VAL A 129 -0.02 -7.07 -7.96
CA VAL A 129 -0.33 -6.63 -6.59
C VAL A 129 -1.77 -6.09 -6.52
N ARG A 130 -2.18 -5.20 -7.44
CA ARG A 130 -3.54 -4.62 -7.45
C ARG A 130 -4.63 -5.67 -7.53
N GLU A 131 -4.47 -6.63 -8.44
CA GLU A 131 -5.42 -7.72 -8.66
C GLU A 131 -5.62 -8.55 -7.38
N ARG A 132 -4.53 -8.96 -6.73
CA ARG A 132 -4.59 -9.75 -5.50
C ARG A 132 -5.10 -8.95 -4.31
N CYS A 133 -4.76 -7.66 -4.20
CA CYS A 133 -5.35 -6.78 -3.20
C CYS A 133 -6.87 -6.68 -3.39
N GLY A 134 -7.33 -6.52 -4.64
CA GLY A 134 -8.75 -6.52 -4.99
C GLY A 134 -9.45 -7.80 -4.53
N ARG A 135 -8.92 -8.97 -4.92
CA ARG A 135 -9.45 -10.28 -4.49
C ARG A 135 -9.50 -10.43 -2.97
N ASN A 136 -8.45 -10.02 -2.26
CA ASN A 136 -8.41 -10.13 -0.80
C ASN A 136 -9.43 -9.21 -0.12
N ARG A 137 -9.74 -8.05 -0.69
CA ARG A 137 -10.81 -7.17 -0.21
C ARG A 137 -12.18 -7.83 -0.41
N LEU A 138 -12.44 -8.39 -1.61
CA LEU A 138 -13.68 -9.14 -1.88
C LEU A 138 -13.92 -10.28 -0.87
N LEU A 139 -12.87 -11.06 -0.60
CA LEU A 139 -12.95 -12.20 0.32
C LEU A 139 -13.07 -11.78 1.79
N ALA A 140 -12.59 -10.58 2.16
CA ALA A 140 -12.68 -10.08 3.53
C ALA A 140 -14.05 -9.47 3.83
N ASP A 141 -14.70 -8.86 2.83
CA ASP A 141 -15.85 -7.98 3.06
C ASP A 141 -17.21 -8.68 2.94
N GLY A 142 -17.28 -9.91 2.40
CA GLY A 142 -18.42 -10.86 2.49
C GLY A 142 -19.78 -10.46 1.90
N MET A 143 -20.17 -9.20 1.99
CA MET A 143 -21.41 -8.54 1.60
C MET A 143 -21.33 -7.15 2.28
N LEU A 144 -21.50 -6.05 1.54
CA LEU A 144 -21.73 -4.66 2.04
C LEU A 144 -20.61 -3.61 1.94
N THR A 145 -19.79 -3.62 0.89
CA THR A 145 -19.49 -2.34 0.24
C THR A 145 -19.68 -2.49 -1.25
N SER A 146 -20.60 -1.71 -1.82
CA SER A 146 -20.61 -1.45 -3.27
C SER A 146 -19.19 -1.03 -3.61
N GLN A 147 -18.47 -1.95 -4.24
CA GLN A 147 -17.09 -1.78 -4.60
C GLN A 147 -17.08 -0.56 -5.50
N PHE A 148 -16.58 0.55 -4.98
CA PHE A 148 -16.29 1.74 -5.75
C PHE A 148 -15.52 1.31 -7.00
N SER A 149 -16.23 1.19 -8.12
CA SER A 149 -15.69 0.78 -9.40
C SER A 149 -14.71 1.87 -9.78
N ARG A 150 -13.41 1.57 -9.70
CA ARG A 150 -12.42 2.58 -10.02
C ARG A 150 -12.64 3.02 -11.47
N PRO A 151 -12.74 4.33 -11.75
CA PRO A 151 -12.33 5.44 -10.89
C PRO A 151 -13.48 6.05 -10.07
N CYS A 152 -13.54 5.79 -8.76
CA CYS A 152 -14.38 6.58 -7.88
C CYS A 152 -13.67 7.89 -7.55
N ARG A 153 -14.25 8.97 -8.04
CA ARG A 153 -13.88 10.33 -7.65
C ARG A 153 -14.58 10.62 -6.33
N MET A 154 -13.81 10.96 -5.30
CA MET A 154 -14.33 11.24 -3.98
C MET A 154 -14.39 12.76 -3.75
N MET A 155 -15.47 13.25 -3.16
CA MET A 155 -15.52 14.61 -2.64
C MET A 155 -15.28 14.55 -1.12
N LEU A 156 -14.29 15.31 -0.64
CA LEU A 156 -13.95 15.37 0.78
C LEU A 156 -14.29 16.76 1.31
N LEU A 157 -15.25 16.83 2.23
CA LEU A 157 -15.64 18.07 2.90
C LEU A 157 -14.85 18.17 4.21
N VAL A 158 -14.13 19.28 4.40
CA VAL A 158 -13.34 19.51 5.61
C VAL A 158 -13.77 20.83 6.23
N ASN A 159 -14.31 20.76 7.45
CA ASN A 159 -14.53 21.94 8.29
C ASN A 159 -13.24 22.22 9.07
N PRO A 160 -12.52 23.33 8.82
CA PRO A 160 -11.26 23.65 9.50
C PRO A 160 -11.38 23.73 11.02
N GLN A 161 -12.53 24.12 11.54
CA GLN A 161 -12.77 24.29 12.98
C GLN A 161 -12.94 22.96 13.73
N SER A 162 -13.15 21.85 13.01
CA SER A 162 -13.32 20.53 13.62
C SER A 162 -12.04 20.02 14.29
N GLY A 163 -12.21 19.20 15.33
CA GLY A 163 -11.10 18.53 16.02
C GLY A 163 -10.09 19.52 16.61
N GLN A 164 -10.56 20.50 17.39
CA GLN A 164 -9.74 21.58 17.96
C GLN A 164 -9.01 22.43 16.90
N GLY A 165 -9.62 22.64 15.73
CA GLY A 165 -9.00 23.41 14.64
C GLY A 165 -7.94 22.65 13.84
N GLN A 166 -7.79 21.33 14.04
CA GLN A 166 -6.74 20.53 13.42
C GLN A 166 -7.19 19.78 12.16
N ALA A 167 -8.47 19.83 11.78
CA ALA A 167 -9.00 19.03 10.68
C ALA A 167 -8.27 19.26 9.35
N LEU A 168 -8.02 20.52 8.99
CA LEU A 168 -7.31 20.86 7.75
C LEU A 168 -5.83 20.43 7.82
N THR A 169 -5.18 20.60 8.97
CA THR A 169 -3.82 20.12 9.24
C THR A 169 -3.71 18.59 9.12
N LEU A 170 -4.69 17.86 9.65
CA LEU A 170 -4.77 16.41 9.55
C LEU A 170 -4.95 15.96 8.10
N TYR A 171 -5.79 16.68 7.35
CA TYR A 171 -5.98 16.42 5.92
C TYR A 171 -4.67 16.57 5.14
N ASN A 172 -4.02 17.74 5.23
CA ASN A 172 -2.80 18.04 4.49
C ASN A 172 -1.65 17.07 4.83
N ASN A 173 -1.53 16.67 6.11
CA ASN A 173 -0.41 15.86 6.56
C ASN A 173 -0.59 14.35 6.36
N HIS A 174 -1.81 13.82 6.54
CA HIS A 174 -2.03 12.37 6.58
C HIS A 174 -3.01 11.91 5.51
N ILE A 175 -4.18 12.54 5.41
CA ILE A 175 -5.29 12.04 4.57
C ILE A 175 -4.97 12.22 3.08
N GLN A 176 -4.50 13.40 2.68
CA GLN A 176 -4.16 13.68 1.29
C GLN A 176 -3.15 12.67 0.74
N ARG A 177 -2.12 12.34 1.54
CA ARG A 177 -1.13 11.34 1.16
C ARG A 177 -1.74 9.95 1.03
N MET A 178 -2.57 9.54 1.98
CA MET A 178 -3.24 8.23 1.93
C MET A 178 -4.10 8.07 0.68
N LEU A 179 -4.86 9.11 0.32
CA LEU A 179 -5.70 9.13 -0.89
C LEU A 179 -4.86 9.03 -2.16
N ASN A 180 -3.75 9.78 -2.22
CA ASN A 180 -2.81 9.72 -3.34
C ASN A 180 -2.18 8.34 -3.49
N GLU A 181 -1.74 7.71 -2.39
CA GLU A 181 -1.16 6.36 -2.39
C GLU A 181 -2.17 5.29 -2.77
N ALA A 182 -3.42 5.48 -2.36
CA ALA A 182 -4.53 4.64 -2.78
C ALA A 182 -4.94 4.90 -4.24
N GLY A 183 -4.42 5.92 -4.92
CA GLY A 183 -4.82 6.31 -6.27
C GLY A 183 -6.30 6.68 -6.36
N VAL A 184 -6.83 7.34 -5.33
CA VAL A 184 -8.22 7.82 -5.28
C VAL A 184 -8.20 9.31 -5.60
N PRO A 185 -8.65 9.73 -6.79
CA PRO A 185 -8.78 11.14 -7.11
C PRO A 185 -9.84 11.76 -6.21
N HIS A 186 -9.53 12.91 -5.59
CA HIS A 186 -10.47 13.60 -4.72
C HIS A 186 -10.47 15.12 -4.89
N THR A 187 -11.63 15.70 -4.65
CA THR A 187 -11.83 17.15 -4.57
C THR A 187 -12.03 17.53 -3.11
N LEU A 188 -11.21 18.44 -2.58
CA LEU A 188 -11.36 19.00 -1.25
C LEU A 188 -12.30 20.22 -1.29
N VAL A 189 -13.33 20.22 -0.45
CA VAL A 189 -14.21 21.37 -0.22
C VAL A 189 -14.05 21.81 1.23
N ILE A 190 -13.59 23.04 1.45
CA ILE A 190 -13.46 23.60 2.79
C ILE A 190 -14.81 24.20 3.17
N THR A 191 -15.36 23.75 4.30
CA THR A 191 -16.67 24.23 4.77
C THR A 191 -16.48 25.24 5.89
N GLU A 192 -17.00 26.46 5.67
CA GLU A 192 -16.85 27.56 6.64
C GLU A 192 -18.03 27.61 7.62
N ASN A 193 -19.28 27.43 7.18
CA ASN A 193 -20.46 27.45 8.07
C ASN A 193 -21.76 26.76 7.55
N LEU A 194 -21.83 26.15 6.35
CA LEU A 194 -23.12 25.74 5.80
C LEU A 194 -23.25 24.23 5.53
N PHE A 195 -24.00 23.55 6.41
CA PHE A 195 -24.60 22.25 6.07
C PHE A 195 -25.72 22.43 5.03
N THR A 196 -26.27 23.65 4.87
CA THR A 196 -27.44 23.93 4.02
C THR A 196 -27.11 24.25 2.55
N GLU A 197 -25.97 24.85 2.21
CA GLU A 197 -25.58 25.12 0.80
C GLU A 197 -25.06 23.88 0.08
N ILE A 198 -24.58 22.90 0.83
CA ILE A 198 -23.91 21.72 0.26
C ILE A 198 -24.92 20.57 0.07
N ALA A 199 -26.12 20.64 0.68
CA ALA A 199 -27.16 19.63 0.55
C ALA A 199 -27.53 19.34 -0.92
N ASP A 200 -27.54 20.36 -1.79
CA ASP A 200 -27.78 20.20 -3.22
C ASP A 200 -26.60 19.55 -3.96
N LEU A 201 -25.37 19.74 -3.49
CA LEU A 201 -24.16 19.05 -4.00
C LEU A 201 -24.06 17.59 -3.52
N LEU A 202 -24.74 17.25 -2.42
CA LEU A 202 -24.73 15.89 -1.85
C LEU A 202 -25.61 14.90 -2.61
N ASN A 203 -26.55 15.36 -3.44
CA ASN A 203 -27.43 14.48 -4.21
C ASN A 203 -26.69 13.72 -5.34
N GLU A 204 -25.57 14.24 -5.85
CA GLU A 204 -24.83 13.67 -6.99
C GLU A 204 -23.44 13.13 -6.61
N ALA A 205 -23.01 13.33 -5.35
CA ALA A 205 -21.67 12.95 -4.89
C ALA A 205 -21.73 11.85 -3.84
N PHE A 206 -20.98 10.76 -4.05
CA PHE A 206 -20.73 9.76 -3.01
C PHE A 206 -19.97 10.41 -1.83
N LEU A 207 -20.73 10.77 -0.80
CA LEU A 207 -20.23 11.40 0.42
C LEU A 207 -19.59 10.34 1.32
N CYS A 208 -18.26 10.32 1.41
CA CYS A 208 -17.59 9.57 2.47
C CYS A 208 -17.40 10.51 3.67
N ILE A 209 -18.33 10.42 4.62
CA ILE A 209 -18.26 11.10 5.91
C ILE A 209 -17.06 10.53 6.66
N CYS A 210 -15.93 11.24 6.65
CA CYS A 210 -14.94 11.01 7.70
C CYS A 210 -15.47 11.69 8.97
N LEU A 211 -16.18 10.92 9.80
CA LEU A 211 -16.20 11.17 11.22
C LEU A 211 -14.75 11.14 11.68
N ALA A 212 -14.14 12.31 11.82
CA ALA A 212 -12.87 12.50 12.49
C ALA A 212 -13.01 12.27 14.01
N SER A 213 -13.84 11.31 14.45
CA SER A 213 -13.96 10.92 15.86
C SER A 213 -13.11 9.70 16.20
N GLU A 214 -12.80 8.79 15.26
CA GLU A 214 -11.93 7.63 15.57
C GLU A 214 -10.45 7.80 15.14
N ALA A 215 -10.15 8.71 14.22
CA ALA A 215 -8.77 9.02 13.85
C ALA A 215 -8.05 9.94 14.87
N VAL A 216 -8.82 10.64 15.71
CA VAL A 216 -8.29 11.54 16.76
C VAL A 216 -8.26 10.85 18.13
N ALA A 217 -9.10 9.84 18.39
CA ALA A 217 -9.10 9.08 19.66
C ALA A 217 -7.85 8.18 19.87
N ALA A 218 -6.96 8.05 18.88
CA ALA A 218 -5.68 7.36 19.04
C ALA A 218 -4.48 8.32 19.21
N ARG A 219 -4.71 9.63 19.34
CA ARG A 219 -3.69 10.62 19.67
C ARG A 219 -4.19 11.56 20.75
N TYR A 220 -4.52 11.05 21.94
CA TYR A 220 -4.15 11.57 23.25
C TYR A 220 -4.19 10.41 24.24
#